data_AF-A0A7S4EHF0-F1
#
_entry.id   AF-A0A7S4EHF0-F1
#
_cell.length_a   1.000
_cell.length_b   1.000
_cell.length_c   1.000
_cell.angle_alpha   90.00
_cell.angle_beta   90.00
_cell.angle_gamma   90.00
#
_symmetry.space_group_name_H-M   'P 1'
#
loop_
_entity.id
_entity.type
_entity.pdbx_description
1 polymer ?
#
loop_
_entity_poly.entity_id
_entity_poly.type
_entity_poly.pdbx_seq_one_letter_code
_entity_poly.pdbx_strand_id
1 'polypeptide(L)'
;SAFELEREVAKNMAKHNLANQYLGFRHFWFFTVPQAVLTCVSSILAFVATLDLLTNEVKTIVNTIVGSISGVVVFLQTMSGICNYGSRADMHQSAAIDLRDLRDDLHLLKQKLKQIEMDRNKKKSHAEANGEDHEDSNEEDGASFDEIQSRFRQSLSACKSNVPMGLTEAFAGIESNLLLARSKENNVYMTKIYGEIEFDDFVQSKAHDILAGEILHSRFFPFSLPKSKDVVQRTMERLRNHIELYQCFWHKNGKV
;
A
#
# COMPACT_ATOMS: atom_id res chain seq x y z
N SER A 1 3.01 18.73 9.44
CA SER A 1 2.39 18.33 10.73
C SER A 1 2.56 16.83 10.94
N ALA A 2 2.55 16.30 12.17
CA ALA A 2 2.62 14.84 12.41
C ALA A 2 1.45 14.07 11.79
N PHE A 3 0.30 14.72 11.67
CA PHE A 3 -0.91 14.17 11.04
C PHE A 3 -0.77 14.05 9.52
N GLU A 4 -0.20 15.07 8.89
CA GLU A 4 0.12 15.05 7.46
C GLU A 4 1.14 13.95 7.12
N LEU A 5 2.11 13.71 7.99
CA LEU A 5 3.07 12.62 7.83
C LEU A 5 2.40 11.26 7.91
N GLU A 6 1.51 11.04 8.88
CA GLU A 6 0.75 9.79 9.01
C GLU A 6 -0.11 9.52 7.76
N ARG A 7 -0.76 10.55 7.23
CA ARG A 7 -1.53 10.46 5.99
C ARG A 7 -0.66 10.04 4.81
N GLU A 8 0.49 10.69 4.65
CA GLU A 8 1.44 10.37 3.59
C GLU A 8 1.97 8.93 3.73
N VAL A 9 2.28 8.50 4.95
CA VAL A 9 2.71 7.13 5.25
C VAL A 9 1.64 6.12 4.86
N ALA A 10 0.38 6.31 5.29
CA ALA A 10 -0.72 5.41 4.99
C ALA A 10 -0.98 5.30 3.48
N LYS A 11 -0.97 6.44 2.78
CA LYS A 11 -1.11 6.50 1.33
C LYS A 11 -0.01 5.73 0.61
N ASN A 12 1.25 6.00 0.95
CA ASN A 12 2.38 5.36 0.30
C ASN A 12 2.39 3.86 0.61
N MET A 13 2.10 3.46 1.85
CA MET A 13 1.97 2.05 2.23
C MET A 13 0.92 1.33 1.37
N ALA A 14 -0.26 1.92 1.15
CA ALA A 14 -1.28 1.34 0.28
C ALA A 14 -0.81 1.22 -1.18
N LYS A 15 -0.16 2.25 -1.73
CA LYS A 15 0.44 2.23 -3.08
C LYS A 15 1.48 1.10 -3.24
N HIS A 16 2.40 1.00 -2.29
CA HIS A 16 3.47 -0.01 -2.30
C HIS A 16 2.91 -1.42 -2.17
N ASN A 17 1.90 -1.65 -1.31
CA ASN A 17 1.23 -2.94 -1.19
C ASN A 17 0.54 -3.37 -2.50
N LEU A 18 -0.18 -2.46 -3.15
CA LEU A 18 -0.83 -2.75 -4.44
C LEU A 18 0.19 -3.02 -5.55
N ALA A 19 1.28 -2.24 -5.57
CA ALA A 19 2.37 -2.43 -6.53
C ALA A 19 3.07 -3.80 -6.34
N ASN A 20 3.34 -4.19 -5.09
CA ASN A 20 3.88 -5.50 -4.74
C ASN A 20 2.99 -6.63 -5.29
N GLN A 21 1.71 -6.61 -4.94
CA GLN A 21 0.77 -7.66 -5.38
C GLN A 21 0.69 -7.74 -6.91
N TYR A 22 0.61 -6.60 -7.60
CA TYR A 22 0.54 -6.55 -9.06
C TYR A 22 1.81 -7.11 -9.72
N LEU A 23 2.99 -6.69 -9.27
CA LEU A 23 4.26 -7.10 -9.86
C LEU A 23 4.63 -8.55 -9.51
N GLY A 24 4.42 -8.96 -8.26
CA GLY A 24 4.67 -10.32 -7.79
C GLY A 24 3.79 -11.33 -8.54
N PHE A 25 2.51 -10.99 -8.74
CA PHE A 25 1.62 -11.82 -9.53
C PHE A 25 2.08 -11.97 -10.98
N ARG A 26 2.48 -10.87 -11.63
CA ARG A 26 2.96 -10.91 -13.01
C ARG A 26 4.24 -11.71 -13.16
N HIS A 27 5.17 -11.59 -12.21
CA HIS A 27 6.37 -12.40 -12.20
C HIS A 27 6.03 -13.90 -12.19
N PHE A 28 5.17 -14.29 -11.25
CA PHE A 28 4.78 -15.69 -11.06
C PHE A 28 4.04 -16.26 -12.28
N TRP A 29 2.99 -15.58 -12.76
CA TRP A 29 2.12 -16.13 -13.80
C TRP A 29 2.64 -15.98 -15.22
N PHE A 30 3.42 -14.94 -15.53
CA PHE A 30 3.92 -14.75 -16.90
C PHE A 30 5.31 -15.34 -17.13
N PHE A 31 6.12 -15.49 -16.07
CA PHE A 31 7.48 -16.01 -16.22
C PHE A 31 7.64 -17.35 -15.50
N THR A 32 7.38 -17.42 -14.20
CA THR A 32 7.67 -18.62 -13.41
C THR A 32 6.86 -19.83 -13.85
N VAL A 33 5.53 -19.72 -13.95
CA VAL A 33 4.65 -20.85 -14.28
C VAL A 33 4.88 -21.34 -15.72
N PRO A 34 4.87 -20.49 -16.77
CA PRO A 34 5.09 -20.95 -18.14
C PRO A 34 6.47 -21.57 -18.32
N GLN A 35 7.51 -20.99 -17.71
CA GLN A 35 8.86 -21.53 -17.75
C GLN A 35 8.90 -22.93 -17.11
N ALA A 36 8.36 -23.10 -15.90
CA ALA A 36 8.34 -24.39 -15.21
C ALA A 36 7.60 -25.47 -16.00
N VAL A 37 6.44 -25.13 -16.59
CA VAL A 37 5.65 -26.05 -17.42
C VAL A 37 6.42 -26.46 -18.67
N LEU A 38 6.99 -25.49 -19.40
CA LEU A 38 7.76 -25.77 -20.61
C LEU A 38 9.01 -26.60 -20.31
N THR A 39 9.72 -26.31 -19.22
CA THR A 39 10.87 -27.11 -18.78
C THR A 39 10.46 -28.54 -18.44
N CYS A 40 9.33 -28.73 -17.74
CA CYS A 40 8.82 -30.06 -17.41
C CYS A 40 8.45 -30.86 -18.67
N VAL A 41 7.68 -30.26 -19.59
CA VAL A 41 7.31 -30.88 -20.86
C VAL A 41 8.54 -31.21 -21.70
N SER A 42 9.50 -30.29 -21.80
CA SER A 42 10.76 -30.51 -22.51
C SER A 42 11.55 -31.69 -21.92
N SER A 43 11.62 -31.79 -20.59
CA SER A 43 12.32 -32.87 -19.90
C SER A 43 11.67 -34.24 -20.15
N ILE A 44 10.33 -34.31 -20.11
CA ILE A 44 9.59 -35.54 -20.41
C ILE A 44 9.79 -35.95 -21.86
N LEU A 45 9.68 -35.01 -22.80
CA LEU A 45 9.88 -35.28 -24.23
C LEU A 45 11.32 -35.72 -24.53
N ALA A 46 12.30 -35.11 -23.87
CA ALA A 46 13.71 -35.52 -24.00
C ALA A 46 13.92 -36.97 -23.52
N PHE A 47 13.27 -37.37 -22.42
CA PHE A 47 13.31 -38.76 -21.95
C PHE A 47 12.57 -39.71 -22.91
N VAL A 48 11.42 -39.29 -23.45
CA VAL A 48 10.68 -40.09 -24.44
C VAL A 48 11.56 -40.33 -25.67
N ALA A 49 12.31 -39.31 -26.14
CA ALA A 49 13.18 -39.44 -27.31
C ALA A 49 14.31 -40.47 -27.15
N THR A 50 14.71 -40.82 -25.93
CA THR A 50 15.74 -41.83 -25.68
C THR A 50 15.20 -43.27 -25.66
N LEU A 51 13.89 -43.46 -25.66
CA LEU A 51 13.29 -44.80 -25.67
C LEU A 51 13.57 -45.52 -27.00
N ASP A 52 14.02 -46.77 -26.94
CA ASP A 52 14.28 -47.61 -28.11
C ASP A 52 13.01 -48.05 -28.85
N LEU A 53 11.84 -47.82 -28.25
CA LEU A 53 10.55 -48.15 -28.85
C LEU A 53 10.15 -47.23 -30.02
N LEU A 54 10.82 -46.08 -30.18
CA LEU A 54 10.50 -45.07 -31.20
C LEU A 54 11.34 -45.23 -32.47
N THR A 55 10.73 -44.95 -33.62
CA THR A 55 11.43 -44.88 -34.91
C THR A 55 12.35 -43.66 -34.99
N ASN A 56 13.43 -43.77 -35.79
CA ASN A 56 14.43 -42.71 -35.94
C ASN A 56 13.85 -41.37 -36.44
N GLU A 57 12.82 -41.41 -37.29
CA GLU A 57 12.12 -40.22 -37.77
C GLU A 57 11.40 -39.49 -36.63
N VAL A 58 10.67 -40.24 -35.79
CA VAL A 58 9.94 -39.66 -34.65
C VAL A 58 10.92 -39.12 -33.60
N LYS A 59 12.03 -39.82 -33.34
CA LYS A 59 13.10 -39.33 -32.44
C LYS A 59 13.64 -37.97 -32.91
N THR A 60 13.86 -37.79 -34.21
CA THR A 60 14.35 -36.54 -34.79
C THR A 60 13.35 -35.39 -34.61
N ILE A 61 12.06 -35.66 -34.82
CA ILE A 61 10.98 -34.68 -34.62
C ILE A 61 10.90 -34.28 -33.13
N VAL A 62 10.88 -35.24 -32.21
CA VAL A 62 10.80 -34.97 -30.77
C VAL A 62 12.01 -34.15 -30.30
N ASN A 63 13.23 -34.49 -30.74
CA ASN A 63 14.44 -33.73 -30.41
C ASN A 63 14.37 -32.28 -30.94
N THR A 64 13.79 -32.07 -32.13
CA THR A 64 13.59 -30.72 -32.70
C THR A 64 12.59 -29.90 -31.87
N ILE A 65 11.51 -30.53 -31.39
CA ILE A 65 10.53 -29.89 -30.51
C ILE A 65 11.18 -29.52 -29.17
N VAL A 66 11.90 -30.44 -28.54
CA VAL A 66 12.64 -30.22 -27.28
C VAL A 66 13.63 -29.05 -27.44
N GLY A 67 14.39 -29.02 -28.53
CA GLY A 67 15.30 -27.91 -28.83
C GLY A 67 14.57 -26.57 -28.96
N SER A 68 13.43 -26.56 -29.65
CA SER A 68 12.60 -25.36 -29.83
C SER A 68 12.00 -24.85 -28.52
N ILE A 69 11.45 -25.75 -27.69
CA ILE A 69 10.94 -25.41 -26.35
C ILE A 69 12.05 -24.84 -25.48
N SER A 70 13.24 -25.44 -25.52
CA SER A 70 14.40 -24.98 -24.75
C SER A 70 14.81 -23.56 -25.15
N GLY A 71 14.76 -23.22 -26.44
CA GLY A 71 14.96 -21.85 -26.92
C GLY A 71 13.95 -20.85 -26.34
N VAL A 72 12.66 -21.22 -26.30
CA VAL A 72 11.60 -20.39 -25.69
C VAL A 72 11.81 -20.21 -24.20
N VAL A 73 12.23 -21.27 -23.49
CA VAL A 73 12.55 -21.22 -22.05
C VAL A 73 13.68 -20.24 -21.77
N VAL A 74 14.77 -20.29 -22.54
CA VAL A 74 15.90 -19.34 -22.41
C VAL A 74 15.45 -17.91 -22.69
N PHE A 75 14.59 -17.71 -23.69
CA PHE A 75 14.01 -16.40 -23.98
C PHE A 75 13.18 -15.87 -22.79
N LEU A 76 12.27 -16.68 -22.23
CA LEU A 76 11.46 -16.29 -21.07
C LEU A 76 12.33 -16.00 -19.85
N GLN A 77 13.38 -16.79 -19.61
CA GLN A 77 14.33 -16.56 -18.52
C GLN A 77 15.08 -15.23 -18.71
N THR A 78 15.51 -14.93 -19.93
CA THR A 78 16.18 -13.66 -20.26
C THR A 78 15.23 -12.48 -20.07
N MET A 79 13.99 -12.58 -20.54
CA MET A 79 12.97 -11.55 -20.35
C MET A 79 12.60 -11.36 -18.88
N SER A 80 12.50 -12.44 -18.10
CA SER A 80 12.28 -12.39 -16.65
C SER A 80 13.40 -11.58 -15.96
N GLY A 81 14.66 -11.83 -16.35
CA GLY A 81 15.82 -11.08 -15.85
C GLY A 81 15.78 -9.59 -16.20
N ILE A 82 15.40 -9.24 -17.44
CA ILE A 82 15.30 -7.84 -17.89
C ILE A 82 14.14 -7.12 -17.20
N CYS A 83 12.95 -7.72 -17.14
CA CYS A 83 11.78 -7.10 -16.52
C CYS A 83 11.92 -7.00 -14.99
N ASN A 84 12.63 -7.96 -14.39
CA ASN A 84 12.94 -8.06 -12.97
C ASN A 84 11.74 -7.81 -12.04
N TYR A 85 10.57 -8.34 -12.39
CA TYR A 85 9.34 -8.09 -11.65
C TYR A 85 9.37 -8.63 -10.22
N GLY A 86 10.07 -9.75 -9.98
CA GLY A 86 10.27 -10.31 -8.64
C GLY A 86 10.99 -9.34 -7.71
N SER A 87 12.22 -8.95 -8.05
CA SER A 87 12.98 -8.00 -7.21
C SER A 87 12.24 -6.67 -7.04
N ARG A 88 11.56 -6.19 -8.09
CA ARG A 88 10.74 -4.97 -7.99
C ARG A 88 9.58 -5.13 -7.00
N ALA A 89 8.90 -6.28 -7.00
CA ALA A 89 7.85 -6.58 -6.03
C ALA A 89 8.42 -6.59 -4.61
N ASP A 90 9.56 -7.26 -4.38
CA ASP A 90 10.24 -7.31 -3.09
C ASP A 90 10.65 -5.93 -2.58
N MET A 91 11.09 -5.04 -3.47
CA MET A 91 11.38 -3.64 -3.12
C MET A 91 10.13 -2.90 -2.64
N HIS A 92 8.99 -3.10 -3.30
CA HIS A 92 7.73 -2.50 -2.85
C HIS A 92 7.23 -3.14 -1.54
N GLN A 93 7.43 -4.45 -1.35
CA GLN A 93 7.09 -5.12 -0.09
C GLN A 93 7.93 -4.58 1.08
N SER A 94 9.24 -4.47 0.89
CA SER A 94 10.16 -3.95 1.90
C SER A 94 9.79 -2.51 2.28
N ALA A 95 9.55 -1.66 1.29
CA ALA A 95 9.09 -0.29 1.54
C ALA A 95 7.73 -0.23 2.27
N ALA A 96 6.80 -1.13 1.96
CA ALA A 96 5.52 -1.19 2.67
C ALA A 96 5.68 -1.63 4.12
N ILE A 97 6.61 -2.54 4.42
CA ILE A 97 6.95 -2.97 5.78
C ILE A 97 7.58 -1.79 6.54
N ASP A 98 8.59 -1.13 5.96
CA ASP A 98 9.26 0.02 6.56
C ASP A 98 8.27 1.15 6.89
N LEU A 99 7.33 1.42 5.97
CA LEU A 99 6.27 2.41 6.17
C LEU A 99 5.26 1.98 7.24
N ARG A 100 4.97 0.68 7.38
CA ARG A 100 4.10 0.16 8.43
C ARG A 100 4.74 0.34 9.79
N ASP A 101 6.00 -0.07 9.93
CA ASP A 101 6.74 0.04 11.18
C ASP A 101 6.88 1.52 11.58
N LEU A 102 7.12 2.41 10.61
CA LEU A 102 7.14 3.86 10.84
C LEU A 102 5.79 4.42 11.31
N ARG A 103 4.68 3.94 10.76
CA ARG A 103 3.33 4.35 11.18
C ARG A 103 3.08 3.91 12.63
N ASP A 104 3.47 2.69 12.97
CA ASP A 104 3.27 2.13 14.30
C ASP A 104 4.15 2.89 15.32
N ASP A 105 5.37 3.27 14.95
CA ASP A 105 6.25 4.17 15.75
C ASP A 105 5.61 5.56 15.96
N LEU A 106 5.00 6.13 14.91
CA LEU A 106 4.31 7.42 14.98
C LEU A 106 3.08 7.36 15.91
N HIS A 107 2.32 6.27 15.87
CA HIS A 107 1.22 6.02 16.79
C HIS A 107 1.69 5.92 18.25
N LEU A 108 2.79 5.21 18.48
CA LEU A 108 3.39 5.07 19.81
C LEU A 108 3.90 6.42 20.33
N LEU A 109 4.54 7.23 19.48
CA LEU A 109 4.96 8.60 19.83
C LEU A 109 3.76 9.46 20.25
N LYS A 110 2.67 9.42 19.48
CA LYS A 110 1.44 10.16 19.81
C LYS A 110 0.85 9.74 21.15
N GLN A 111 0.83 8.44 21.44
CA GLN A 111 0.34 7.92 22.72
C GLN A 111 1.22 8.41 23.89
N LYS A 112 2.55 8.33 23.76
CA LYS A 112 3.50 8.84 24.75
C LYS A 112 3.31 10.33 25.00
N LEU A 113 3.21 11.15 23.95
CA LEU A 113 2.98 12.59 24.07
C LEU A 113 1.67 12.91 24.81
N LYS A 114 0.59 12.21 24.46
CA LYS A 114 -0.70 12.38 25.13
C LYS A 114 -0.64 12.02 26.61
N GLN A 115 0.13 10.98 26.96
CA GLN A 115 0.32 10.57 28.36
C GLN A 115 1.11 11.64 29.14
N ILE A 116 2.18 12.19 28.56
CA ILE A 116 2.96 13.28 29.16
C ILE A 116 2.08 14.53 29.40
N GLU A 117 1.19 14.87 28.47
CA GLU A 117 0.24 15.98 28.64
C GLU A 117 -0.74 15.73 29.79
N MET A 118 -1.27 14.50 29.91
CA MET A 118 -2.15 14.13 31.02
C MET A 118 -1.42 14.21 32.36
N ASP A 119 -0.17 13.73 32.43
CA ASP A 119 0.64 13.77 33.64
C ASP A 119 1.04 15.20 34.02
N ARG A 120 1.35 16.05 33.04
CA ARG A 120 1.57 17.50 33.26
C ARG A 120 0.32 18.20 33.78
N ASN A 121 -0.85 17.92 33.21
CA ASN A 121 -2.10 18.52 33.67
C ASN A 121 -2.48 18.06 35.08
N LYS A 122 -2.20 16.80 35.41
CA LYS A 122 -2.40 16.24 36.76
C LYS A 122 -1.41 16.82 37.78
N LYS A 123 -0.16 17.07 37.39
CA LYS A 123 0.83 17.76 38.24
C LYS A 123 0.45 19.23 38.45
N LYS A 124 -0.04 19.93 37.43
CA LYS A 124 -0.54 21.32 37.56
C LYS A 124 -1.75 21.44 38.49
N SER A 125 -2.72 20.53 38.40
CA SER A 125 -3.87 20.54 39.30
C SER A 125 -3.54 20.19 40.76
N HIS A 126 -2.43 19.46 41.00
CA HIS A 126 -1.92 19.20 42.35
C HIS A 126 -1.01 20.31 42.90
N ALA A 127 -0.21 20.96 42.04
CA ALA A 127 0.65 22.08 42.43
C ALA A 127 -0.13 23.38 42.75
N GLU A 128 -1.31 23.58 42.15
CA GLU A 128 -2.22 24.67 42.55
C GLU A 128 -2.85 24.47 43.94
N ALA A 129 -2.77 23.26 44.52
CA ALA A 129 -3.25 22.96 45.88
C ALA A 129 -2.13 22.99 46.95
N ASN A 130 -0.88 22.74 46.56
CA ASN A 130 0.29 22.81 47.45
C ASN A 130 1.44 23.48 46.67
N GLY A 131 1.74 24.73 47.01
CA GLY A 131 2.75 25.55 46.36
C GLY A 131 4.18 25.07 46.64
N GLU A 132 4.57 23.97 45.99
CA GLU A 132 5.94 23.48 45.97
C GLU A 132 6.44 23.43 44.53
N ASP A 133 7.38 24.34 44.24
CA ASP A 133 8.20 24.34 43.04
C ASP A 133 9.14 23.13 43.10
N HIS A 134 8.94 22.18 42.19
CA HIS A 134 9.95 21.19 41.88
C HIS A 134 10.30 21.25 40.39
N GLU A 135 11.45 21.87 40.14
CA GLU A 135 12.34 21.47 39.06
C GLU A 135 12.66 19.97 39.26
N ASP A 136 12.42 19.18 38.22
CA ASP A 136 13.45 18.44 37.48
C ASP A 136 12.84 17.22 36.76
N SER A 137 13.37 16.97 35.57
CA SER A 137 13.69 15.65 35.00
C SER A 137 13.72 15.73 33.48
N ASN A 138 14.93 15.90 32.96
CA ASN A 138 15.34 15.35 31.66
C ASN A 138 14.84 13.90 31.54
N GLU A 139 14.18 13.55 30.44
CA GLU A 139 14.06 12.17 29.96
C GLU A 139 14.03 12.16 28.42
N GLU A 140 15.19 11.84 27.85
CA GLU A 140 15.38 11.20 26.55
C GLU A 140 14.69 9.82 26.55
N ASP A 141 13.98 9.45 25.48
CA ASP A 141 13.93 8.12 24.81
C ASP A 141 12.67 7.96 23.92
N GLY A 142 12.54 8.86 22.96
CA GLY A 142 11.51 8.76 21.92
C GLY A 142 12.06 9.32 20.62
N ALA A 143 11.95 8.56 19.54
CA ALA A 143 12.35 9.01 18.21
C ALA A 143 11.74 10.40 17.96
N SER A 144 12.60 11.41 17.76
CA SER A 144 12.14 12.77 17.51
C SER A 144 11.29 12.79 16.24
N PHE A 145 10.34 13.73 16.14
CA PHE A 145 9.54 13.90 14.92
C PHE A 145 10.42 14.03 13.66
N ASP A 146 11.58 14.68 13.78
CA ASP A 146 12.57 14.81 12.71
C ASP A 146 13.20 13.47 12.30
N GLU A 147 13.38 12.56 13.25
CA GLU A 147 13.89 11.21 13.00
C GLU A 147 12.87 10.37 12.23
N ILE A 148 11.60 10.44 12.61
CA ILE A 148 10.50 9.78 11.89
C ILE A 148 10.38 10.33 10.47
N GLN A 149 10.48 11.66 10.30
CA GLN A 149 10.45 12.27 8.98
C GLN A 149 11.67 11.87 8.11
N SER A 150 12.85 11.73 8.72
CA SER A 150 14.04 11.22 8.05
C SER A 150 13.85 9.77 7.58
N ARG A 151 13.38 8.89 8.47
CA ARG A 151 13.07 7.48 8.15
C ARG A 151 12.00 7.35 7.07
N PHE A 152 11.01 8.22 7.05
CA PHE A 152 10.03 8.28 5.95
C PHE A 152 10.70 8.53 4.60
N ARG A 153 11.52 9.58 4.51
CA ARG A 153 12.24 9.92 3.27
C ARG A 153 13.19 8.81 2.85
N GLN A 154 13.87 8.19 3.80
CA GLN A 154 14.75 7.05 3.56
C GLN A 154 13.96 5.88 2.96
N SER A 155 12.82 5.52 3.55
CA SER A 155 11.95 4.43 3.07
C SER A 155 11.48 4.65 1.64
N LEU A 156 11.07 5.89 1.31
CA LEU A 156 10.69 6.25 -0.05
C LEU A 156 11.87 6.20 -1.03
N SER A 157 13.05 6.65 -0.60
CA SER A 157 14.26 6.66 -1.44
C SER A 157 14.86 5.26 -1.66
N ALA A 158 14.64 4.33 -0.74
CA ALA A 158 15.12 2.96 -0.82
C ALA A 158 14.42 2.18 -1.95
N CYS A 159 13.15 2.47 -2.21
CA CYS A 159 12.39 1.85 -3.31
C CYS A 159 12.71 2.51 -4.66
N LYS A 160 13.75 2.04 -5.35
CA LYS A 160 14.08 2.47 -6.73
C LYS A 160 13.13 1.94 -7.80
N SER A 161 12.23 1.01 -7.47
CA SER A 161 11.22 0.50 -8.41
C SER A 161 10.10 1.52 -8.57
N ASN A 162 9.79 1.85 -9.83
CA ASN A 162 8.65 2.71 -10.14
C ASN A 162 7.33 1.99 -9.87
N VAL A 163 6.43 2.68 -9.15
CA VAL A 163 5.04 2.28 -8.96
C VAL A 163 4.33 2.26 -10.33
N PRO A 164 3.51 1.24 -10.64
CA PRO A 164 2.72 1.19 -11.86
C PRO A 164 1.89 2.47 -12.09
N MET A 165 1.97 3.05 -13.29
CA MET A 165 1.35 4.35 -13.61
C MET A 165 -0.14 4.42 -13.26
N GLY A 166 -0.91 3.37 -13.55
CA GLY A 166 -2.35 3.35 -13.24
C GLY A 166 -2.67 3.48 -11.75
N LEU A 167 -1.79 2.99 -10.86
CA LEU A 167 -1.91 3.20 -9.42
C LEU A 167 -1.58 4.66 -9.08
N THR A 168 -0.48 5.19 -9.62
CA THR A 168 -0.09 6.60 -9.40
C THR A 168 -1.20 7.56 -9.82
N GLU A 169 -1.79 7.35 -11.00
CA GLU A 169 -2.92 8.14 -11.51
C GLU A 169 -4.16 8.04 -10.63
N ALA A 170 -4.52 6.83 -10.17
CA ALA A 170 -5.71 6.64 -9.35
C ALA A 170 -5.58 7.38 -8.01
N PHE A 171 -4.42 7.29 -7.36
CA PHE A 171 -4.19 8.00 -6.10
C PHE A 171 -4.05 9.53 -6.30
N ALA A 172 -3.42 10.00 -7.38
CA ALA A 172 -3.38 11.43 -7.68
C ALA A 172 -4.79 11.97 -8.02
N GLY A 173 -5.61 11.16 -8.69
CA GLY A 173 -6.98 11.50 -9.04
C GLY A 173 -7.88 11.62 -7.80
N ILE A 174 -7.75 10.72 -6.83
CA ILE A 174 -8.52 10.86 -5.59
C ILE A 174 -8.08 12.08 -4.78
N GLU A 175 -6.78 12.36 -4.68
CA GLU A 175 -6.27 13.56 -4.01
C GLU A 175 -6.83 14.83 -4.64
N SER A 176 -6.80 14.91 -5.98
CA SER A 176 -7.35 16.04 -6.72
C SER A 176 -8.84 16.22 -6.44
N ASN A 177 -9.61 15.13 -6.41
CA ASN A 177 -11.05 15.18 -6.13
C ASN A 177 -11.34 15.55 -4.67
N LEU A 178 -10.54 15.08 -3.71
CA LEU A 178 -10.67 15.45 -2.30
C LEU A 178 -10.35 16.94 -2.08
N LEU A 179 -9.33 17.46 -2.77
CA LEU A 179 -9.01 18.89 -2.76
C LEU A 179 -10.16 19.73 -3.32
N LEU A 180 -10.79 19.30 -4.41
CA LEU A 180 -11.98 19.98 -4.96
C LEU A 180 -13.19 19.88 -4.03
N ALA A 181 -13.36 18.75 -3.35
CA ALA A 181 -14.42 18.55 -2.36
C ALA A 181 -14.23 19.41 -1.10
N ARG A 182 -13.01 19.90 -0.83
CA ARG A 182 -12.65 20.79 0.29
C ARG A 182 -13.07 22.25 0.04
N SER A 183 -14.32 22.48 -0.37
CA SER A 183 -14.87 23.83 -0.48
C SER A 183 -15.06 24.47 0.90
N LYS A 184 -15.03 25.81 0.97
CA LYS A 184 -15.29 26.54 2.23
C LYS A 184 -16.66 26.20 2.82
N GLU A 185 -17.66 26.03 1.95
CA GLU A 185 -19.03 25.66 2.32
C GLU A 185 -19.09 24.25 2.93
N ASN A 186 -18.38 23.29 2.34
CA ASN A 186 -18.29 21.93 2.87
C ASN A 186 -17.55 21.90 4.21
N ASN A 187 -16.46 22.65 4.36
CA ASN A 187 -15.76 22.75 5.64
C ASN A 187 -16.67 23.33 6.74
N VAL A 188 -17.36 24.43 6.48
CA VAL A 188 -18.29 25.04 7.45
C VAL A 188 -19.41 24.06 7.84
N TYR A 189 -19.96 23.33 6.87
CA TYR A 189 -20.97 22.31 7.13
C TYR A 189 -20.42 21.14 7.98
N MET A 190 -19.22 20.66 7.66
CA MET A 190 -18.59 19.54 8.39
C MET A 190 -18.19 19.93 9.82
N THR A 191 -17.57 21.10 10.01
CA THR A 191 -17.20 21.61 11.35
C THR A 191 -18.43 21.81 12.23
N LYS A 192 -19.57 22.21 11.65
CA LYS A 192 -20.84 22.36 12.39
C LYS A 192 -21.42 21.04 12.89
N ILE A 193 -21.22 19.94 12.15
CA ILE A 193 -21.82 18.63 12.47
C ILE A 193 -20.90 17.81 13.38
N TYR A 194 -19.59 17.85 13.14
CA TYR A 194 -18.61 16.96 13.77
C TYR A 194 -17.68 17.66 14.78
N GLY A 195 -17.80 18.98 14.95
CA GLY A 195 -16.93 19.77 15.84
C GLY A 195 -15.53 20.00 15.24
N GLU A 196 -14.57 20.36 16.09
CA GLU A 196 -13.14 20.55 15.73
C GLU A 196 -12.37 19.21 15.60
N ILE A 197 -13.06 18.10 15.36
CA ILE A 197 -12.37 16.83 15.07
C ILE A 197 -11.67 16.97 13.71
N GLU A 198 -10.47 16.40 13.57
CA GLU A 198 -9.64 16.33 12.36
C GLU A 198 -10.30 15.49 11.25
N PHE A 199 -11.48 15.94 10.81
CA PHE A 199 -12.34 15.25 9.87
C PHE A 199 -11.70 15.15 8.48
N ASP A 200 -10.90 16.15 8.08
CA ASP A 200 -10.17 16.14 6.81
C ASP A 200 -9.20 14.95 6.72
N ASP A 201 -8.50 14.64 7.81
CA ASP A 201 -7.56 13.51 7.86
C ASP A 201 -8.29 12.18 7.87
N PHE A 202 -9.41 12.08 8.59
CA PHE A 202 -10.26 10.89 8.56
C PHE A 202 -10.79 10.61 7.15
N VAL A 203 -11.32 11.63 6.46
CA VAL A 203 -11.86 11.51 5.10
C VAL A 203 -10.77 11.09 4.12
N GLN A 204 -9.58 11.70 4.19
CA GLN A 204 -8.49 11.38 3.29
C GLN A 204 -7.91 9.98 3.55
N SER A 205 -7.73 9.60 4.81
CA SER A 205 -7.32 8.24 5.19
C SER A 205 -8.34 7.20 4.68
N LYS A 206 -9.64 7.43 4.90
CA LYS A 206 -10.69 6.53 4.43
C LYS A 206 -10.80 6.48 2.91
N ALA A 207 -10.60 7.60 2.23
CA ALA A 207 -10.57 7.63 0.78
C ALA A 207 -9.46 6.73 0.22
N HIS A 208 -8.26 6.76 0.80
CA HIS A 208 -7.16 5.87 0.41
C HIS A 208 -7.44 4.40 0.71
N ASP A 209 -8.03 4.09 1.87
CA ASP A 209 -8.44 2.72 2.22
C ASP A 209 -9.48 2.16 1.23
N ILE A 210 -10.53 2.94 0.94
CA ILE A 210 -11.58 2.54 0.00
C ILE A 210 -11.01 2.42 -1.41
N LEU A 211 -10.13 3.33 -1.83
CA LEU A 211 -9.47 3.26 -3.13
C LEU A 211 -8.68 1.97 -3.28
N ALA A 212 -7.85 1.63 -2.29
CA ALA A 212 -7.10 0.39 -2.30
C ALA A 212 -8.02 -0.83 -2.34
N GLY A 213 -9.11 -0.80 -1.57
CA GLY A 213 -10.16 -1.82 -1.60
C GLY A 213 -10.81 -1.96 -2.98
N GLU A 214 -11.15 -0.87 -3.66
CA GLU A 214 -11.76 -0.90 -5.00
C GLU A 214 -10.81 -1.50 -6.05
N ILE A 215 -9.51 -1.21 -5.94
CA ILE A 215 -8.51 -1.78 -6.85
C ILE A 215 -8.40 -3.30 -6.61
N LEU A 216 -8.30 -3.72 -5.36
CA LEU A 216 -8.21 -5.15 -4.99
C LEU A 216 -9.44 -5.95 -5.42
N HIS A 217 -10.63 -5.39 -5.26
CA HIS A 217 -11.88 -6.06 -5.63
C HIS A 217 -12.24 -5.92 -7.12
N SER A 218 -11.39 -5.26 -7.92
CA SER A 218 -11.64 -5.16 -9.35
C SER A 218 -11.46 -6.53 -10.02
N ARG A 219 -12.39 -6.87 -10.93
CA ARG A 219 -12.54 -8.21 -11.51
C ARG A 219 -11.26 -8.82 -12.11
N PHE A 220 -10.37 -7.97 -12.63
CA PHE A 220 -9.17 -8.41 -13.34
C PHE A 220 -7.89 -8.15 -12.57
N PHE A 221 -7.95 -7.57 -11.37
CA PHE A 221 -6.77 -7.48 -10.53
C PHE A 221 -6.43 -8.87 -10.00
N PRO A 222 -5.13 -9.25 -9.94
CA PRO A 222 -3.92 -8.49 -10.30
C PRO A 222 -3.42 -8.67 -11.76
N PHE A 223 -4.15 -9.34 -12.65
CA PHE A 223 -3.74 -9.50 -14.06
C PHE A 223 -3.65 -8.17 -14.82
N SER A 224 -4.61 -7.28 -14.57
CA SER A 224 -4.70 -5.96 -15.19
C SER A 224 -5.13 -4.92 -14.16
N LEU A 225 -4.54 -3.74 -14.22
CA LEU A 225 -4.97 -2.62 -13.40
C LEU A 225 -6.30 -2.06 -13.93
N PRO A 226 -7.27 -1.77 -13.05
CA PRO A 226 -8.49 -1.10 -13.45
C PRO A 226 -8.20 0.33 -13.92
N LYS A 227 -9.10 0.89 -14.74
CA LYS A 227 -8.98 2.28 -15.21
C LYS A 227 -9.04 3.25 -14.02
N SER A 228 -8.03 4.11 -13.90
CA SER A 228 -7.89 5.07 -12.81
C SER A 228 -9.15 5.90 -12.58
N LYS A 229 -9.73 6.45 -13.65
CA LYS A 229 -10.97 7.27 -13.60
C LYS A 229 -12.17 6.54 -12.99
N ASP A 230 -12.44 5.31 -13.44
CA ASP A 230 -13.61 4.54 -13.01
C ASP A 230 -13.51 4.20 -11.52
N VAL A 231 -12.31 3.81 -11.06
CA VAL A 231 -12.05 3.47 -9.66
C VAL A 231 -12.15 4.71 -8.78
N VAL A 232 -11.57 5.83 -9.21
CA VAL A 232 -11.65 7.10 -8.46
C VAL A 232 -13.10 7.54 -8.31
N GLN A 233 -13.91 7.47 -9.37
CA GLN A 233 -15.33 7.81 -9.30
C GLN A 233 -16.08 6.94 -8.29
N ARG A 234 -15.94 5.61 -8.38
CA ARG A 234 -16.58 4.67 -7.44
C ARG A 234 -16.13 4.89 -6.01
N THR A 235 -14.85 5.21 -5.82
CA THR A 235 -14.30 5.51 -4.49
C THR A 235 -14.95 6.76 -3.91
N MET A 236 -15.08 7.83 -4.70
CA MET A 236 -15.76 9.06 -4.26
C MET A 236 -17.24 8.82 -3.95
N GLU A 237 -17.94 8.02 -4.75
CA GLU A 237 -19.34 7.64 -4.50
C GLU A 237 -19.47 6.84 -3.19
N ARG A 238 -18.59 5.87 -2.95
CA ARG A 238 -18.57 5.10 -1.70
C ARG A 238 -18.20 5.93 -0.49
N LEU A 239 -17.21 6.82 -0.63
CA LEU A 239 -16.79 7.73 0.42
C LEU A 239 -17.95 8.65 0.83
N ARG A 240 -18.66 9.21 -0.15
CA ARG A 240 -19.87 10.00 0.09
C ARG A 240 -20.92 9.20 0.88
N ASN A 241 -21.26 8.00 0.42
CA ASN A 241 -22.23 7.15 1.11
C ASN A 241 -21.79 6.82 2.53
N HIS A 242 -20.49 6.59 2.74
CA HIS A 242 -19.93 6.31 4.07
C HIS A 242 -20.11 7.51 5.01
N ILE A 243 -19.80 8.71 4.54
CA ILE A 243 -19.97 9.95 5.30
C ILE A 243 -21.46 10.17 5.64
N GLU A 244 -22.37 10.03 4.67
CA GLU A 244 -23.82 10.19 4.88
C GLU A 244 -24.37 9.16 5.89
N LEU A 245 -23.88 7.92 5.86
CA LEU A 245 -24.25 6.89 6.84
C LEU A 245 -23.73 7.20 8.25
N TYR A 246 -22.51 7.73 8.38
CA TYR A 246 -22.00 8.18 9.67
C TYR A 246 -22.83 9.32 10.25
N GLN A 247 -23.30 10.26 9.43
CA GLN A 247 -24.25 11.31 9.88
C GLN A 247 -25.52 10.69 10.47
N CYS A 248 -26.11 9.72 9.76
CA CYS A 248 -27.34 9.05 10.20
C CYS A 248 -27.14 8.22 11.48
N PHE A 249 -25.96 7.62 11.67
CA PHE A 249 -25.64 6.82 12.85
C PHE A 249 -25.67 7.66 14.13
N TRP A 250 -25.00 8.81 14.14
CA TRP A 250 -24.99 9.70 15.30
C TRP A 250 -26.36 10.36 15.54
N HIS A 251 -27.14 10.66 14.49
CA HIS A 251 -28.50 11.17 14.65
C HIS A 251 -29.50 10.14 15.21
N LYS A 252 -29.31 8.84 14.90
CA LYS A 252 -30.13 7.77 15.50
C LYS A 252 -29.76 7.49 16.96
N ASN A 253 -28.49 7.62 17.31
CA ASN A 253 -28.00 7.32 18.66
C ASN A 253 -27.99 8.54 19.60
N GLY A 254 -28.19 9.77 19.09
CA GLY A 254 -28.32 11.01 19.85
C GLY A 254 -29.71 11.28 20.43
N LYS A 255 -30.62 10.30 20.39
CA LYS A 255 -31.84 10.32 21.22
C LYS A 255 -31.56 9.58 22.54
N VAL A 256 -30.82 10.23 23.43
CA VAL A 256 -30.81 9.95 24.87
C VAL A 256 -30.99 11.28 25.58
#